data_AF-A0A2N1U9T9-F1
#
_entry.id   AF-A0A2N1U9T9-F1
#
_cell.length_a   1.000
_cell.length_b   1.000
_cell.length_c   1.000
_cell.angle_alpha   90.00
_cell.angle_beta   90.00
_cell.angle_gamma   90.00
#
_symmetry.space_group_name_H-M   'P 1'
#
loop_
_entity.id
_entity.type
_entity.pdbx_description
1 polymer ?
#
loop_
_entity_poly.entity_id
_entity_poly.type
_entity_poly.pdbx_seq_one_letter_code
_entity_poly.pdbx_strand_id
1 'polypeptide(L)'
;MRKDVKTGMLAGTGLCLAVAVWFCVHQQIVEQPRIEFLPPQDNLEADTAPQTITAEAKKPPAVKTEILRIHIVQPGQTLSDISKIYYGTNLGWKKIYEANKEILPRGPDTIKAGMKIAIPE
;
A
#
# COMPACT_ATOMS: atom_id res chain seq x y z
N MET A 1 0.43 -53.62 -27.73
CA MET A 1 1.24 -52.42 -27.42
C MET A 1 0.40 -51.16 -27.57
N ARG A 2 -0.50 -50.82 -26.62
CA ARG A 2 -1.30 -49.57 -26.61
C ARG A 2 -1.85 -49.28 -25.21
N LYS A 3 -1.01 -49.16 -24.18
CA LYS A 3 -1.51 -48.74 -22.85
C LYS A 3 -0.67 -47.66 -22.16
N ASP A 4 0.54 -47.40 -22.63
CA ASP A 4 1.50 -46.62 -21.83
C ASP A 4 1.60 -45.12 -22.20
N VAL A 5 0.89 -44.67 -23.24
CA VAL A 5 0.91 -43.24 -23.64
C VAL A 5 -0.03 -42.37 -22.79
N LYS A 6 -1.10 -42.94 -22.21
CA LYS A 6 -2.10 -42.17 -21.45
C LYS A 6 -1.63 -41.78 -20.05
N THR A 7 -0.75 -42.57 -19.43
CA THR A 7 -0.30 -42.33 -18.05
C THR A 7 0.68 -41.15 -17.96
N GLY A 8 1.48 -40.90 -19.00
CA GLY A 8 2.41 -39.75 -19.05
C GLY A 8 1.70 -38.40 -19.25
N MET A 9 0.58 -38.37 -19.98
CA MET A 9 -0.13 -37.14 -20.31
C MET A 9 -0.93 -36.56 -19.13
N LEU A 10 -1.39 -37.42 -18.21
CA LEU A 10 -2.21 -37.00 -17.06
C LEU A 10 -1.38 -36.38 -15.92
N ALA A 11 -0.13 -36.84 -15.74
CA ALA A 11 0.78 -36.32 -14.73
C ALA A 11 1.28 -34.90 -15.08
N GLY A 12 1.50 -34.61 -16.37
CA GLY A 12 1.91 -33.28 -16.84
C GLY A 12 0.85 -32.20 -16.64
N THR A 13 -0.43 -32.53 -16.83
CA THR A 13 -1.55 -31.60 -16.62
C THR A 13 -1.76 -31.26 -15.15
N GLY A 14 -1.57 -32.21 -14.22
CA GLY A 14 -1.69 -31.95 -12.79
C GLY A 14 -0.62 -30.99 -12.27
N LEU A 15 0.62 -31.14 -12.75
CA LEU A 15 1.73 -30.25 -12.38
C LEU A 15 1.56 -28.83 -12.97
N CYS A 16 1.04 -28.72 -14.21
CA CYS A 16 0.75 -27.40 -14.81
C CYS A 16 -0.34 -26.64 -14.05
N LEU A 17 -1.40 -27.30 -13.58
CA LEU A 17 -2.47 -26.64 -12.84
C LEU A 17 -2.00 -26.19 -11.44
N ALA A 18 -1.14 -26.96 -10.77
CA ALA A 18 -0.57 -26.57 -9.49
C ALA A 18 0.36 -25.34 -9.61
N VAL A 19 1.18 -25.30 -10.66
CA VAL A 19 2.01 -24.12 -10.97
C VAL A 19 1.15 -22.94 -11.38
N ALA A 20 0.07 -23.12 -12.15
CA ALA A 20 -0.84 -22.03 -12.53
C ALA A 20 -1.60 -21.45 -11.34
N VAL A 21 -2.01 -22.27 -10.37
CA VAL A 21 -2.68 -21.79 -9.14
C VAL A 21 -1.68 -21.07 -8.22
N TRP A 22 -0.45 -21.60 -8.09
CA TRP A 22 0.61 -20.91 -7.37
C TRP A 22 1.00 -19.60 -8.04
N PHE A 23 1.12 -19.58 -9.38
CA PHE A 23 1.36 -18.38 -10.18
C PHE A 23 0.21 -17.39 -10.05
N CYS A 24 -1.06 -17.81 -10.09
CA CYS A 24 -2.22 -16.94 -9.90
C CYS A 24 -2.28 -16.33 -8.49
N VAL A 25 -1.89 -17.10 -7.46
CA VAL A 25 -1.81 -16.61 -6.07
C VAL A 25 -0.55 -15.75 -5.84
N HIS A 26 0.50 -15.87 -6.66
CA HIS A 26 1.79 -15.20 -6.46
C HIS A 26 2.10 -14.05 -7.44
N GLN A 27 1.44 -13.97 -8.61
CA GLN A 27 1.77 -13.02 -9.68
C GLN A 27 1.07 -11.67 -9.66
N GLN A 28 0.18 -11.41 -8.71
CA GLN A 28 -0.44 -10.08 -8.61
C GLN A 28 0.51 -8.98 -8.07
N ILE A 29 1.82 -9.24 -7.97
CA ILE A 29 2.84 -8.31 -7.43
C ILE A 29 3.72 -7.68 -8.54
N VAL A 30 3.50 -7.94 -9.84
CA VAL A 30 4.37 -7.38 -10.91
C VAL A 30 3.80 -6.11 -11.57
N GLU A 31 2.55 -5.72 -11.31
CA GLU A 31 2.04 -4.41 -11.72
C GLU A 31 1.94 -3.46 -10.54
N GLN A 32 3.09 -3.07 -9.99
CA GLN A 32 3.17 -1.74 -9.40
C GLN A 32 2.91 -0.75 -10.54
N PRO A 33 1.92 0.15 -10.46
CA PRO A 33 1.90 1.29 -11.38
C PRO A 33 3.24 1.98 -11.15
N ARG A 34 4.09 1.95 -12.17
CA ARG A 34 5.28 2.80 -12.21
C ARG A 34 4.71 4.21 -12.08
N ILE A 35 4.72 4.74 -10.86
CA ILE A 35 4.67 6.17 -10.63
C ILE A 35 5.97 6.65 -11.25
N GLU A 36 5.92 6.92 -12.56
CA GLU A 36 6.88 7.75 -13.23
C GLU A 36 6.72 9.10 -12.55
N PHE A 37 7.54 9.32 -11.52
CA PHE A 37 7.73 10.62 -10.92
C PHE A 37 8.26 11.54 -12.02
N LEU A 38 7.35 12.11 -12.80
CA LEU A 38 7.63 13.32 -13.54
C LEU A 38 8.01 14.35 -12.49
N PRO A 39 9.25 14.86 -12.49
CA PRO A 39 9.60 15.96 -11.60
C PRO A 39 8.63 17.11 -11.88
N PRO A 40 8.10 17.78 -10.85
CA PRO A 40 7.27 18.95 -11.04
C PRO A 40 8.02 19.95 -11.94
N GLN A 41 7.51 20.14 -13.15
CA GLN A 41 7.96 21.21 -14.04
C GLN A 41 7.48 22.51 -13.40
N ASP A 42 8.41 23.19 -12.75
CA ASP A 42 8.25 24.50 -12.15
C ASP A 42 8.23 25.56 -13.26
N ASN A 43 7.05 25.83 -13.84
CA ASN A 43 6.86 26.89 -14.83
C ASN A 43 5.42 27.40 -14.82
N LEU A 44 5.28 28.67 -14.44
CA LEU A 44 4.08 29.51 -14.37
C LEU A 44 3.20 29.50 -15.63
N GLU A 45 1.88 29.50 -15.44
CA GLU A 45 0.86 30.30 -16.17
C GLU A 45 -0.51 29.93 -15.56
N ALA A 46 -1.01 30.67 -14.57
CA ALA A 46 -1.80 31.90 -14.69
C ALA A 46 -3.10 31.72 -15.50
N ASP A 47 -4.21 32.13 -14.85
CA ASP A 47 -5.56 32.34 -15.40
C ASP A 47 -6.38 31.06 -15.61
N THR A 48 -7.40 30.72 -14.82
CA THR A 48 -8.62 31.51 -14.57
C THR A 48 -9.39 30.82 -13.43
N ALA A 49 -9.64 31.50 -12.31
CA ALA A 49 -10.67 31.12 -11.32
C ALA A 49 -12.05 31.62 -11.82
N PRO A 50 -13.23 31.42 -11.17
CA PRO A 50 -13.48 30.83 -9.83
C PRO A 50 -14.81 30.04 -9.65
N GLN A 51 -14.85 29.02 -8.78
CA GLN A 51 -16.05 28.69 -7.95
C GLN A 51 -15.57 28.11 -6.61
N THR A 52 -15.43 28.92 -5.56
CA THR A 52 -16.47 29.33 -4.60
C THR A 52 -17.06 28.14 -3.83
N ILE A 53 -16.42 27.81 -2.70
CA ILE A 53 -17.13 27.34 -1.51
C ILE A 53 -16.72 28.30 -0.38
N THR A 54 -17.51 29.35 -0.18
CA THR A 54 -17.47 30.14 1.04
C THR A 54 -18.50 29.54 2.00
N ALA A 55 -18.01 28.83 3.02
CA ALA A 55 -18.70 28.66 4.28
C ALA A 55 -17.68 28.87 5.41
N GLU A 56 -17.60 30.14 5.80
CA GLU A 56 -17.38 30.65 7.14
C GLU A 56 -16.06 30.38 7.89
N ALA A 57 -15.42 31.51 8.22
CA ALA A 57 -14.13 31.61 8.86
C ALA A 57 -14.16 31.16 10.32
N LYS A 58 -13.42 30.09 10.62
CA LYS A 58 -12.69 29.95 11.88
C LYS A 58 -11.21 29.84 11.54
N LYS A 59 -10.47 30.93 11.78
CA LYS A 59 -9.01 31.08 11.64
C LYS A 59 -8.28 29.73 11.68
N PRO A 60 -7.74 29.22 10.56
CA PRO A 60 -6.86 28.07 10.61
C PRO A 60 -5.62 28.48 11.42
N PRO A 61 -5.30 27.80 12.54
CA PRO A 61 -3.97 27.89 13.13
C PRO A 61 -2.99 27.51 12.02
N ALA A 62 -1.88 28.24 11.90
CA ALA A 62 -0.82 27.96 10.95
C ALA A 62 -0.60 26.44 10.86
N VAL A 63 -1.06 25.85 9.74
CA VAL A 63 -0.92 24.42 9.51
C VAL A 63 0.55 24.21 9.24
N LYS A 64 1.27 23.83 10.29
CA LYS A 64 2.57 23.20 10.18
C LYS A 64 2.37 22.07 9.19
N THR A 65 2.90 22.25 7.97
CA THR A 65 2.80 21.26 6.91
C THR A 65 3.74 20.14 7.32
N GLU A 66 3.28 19.29 8.23
CA GLU A 66 3.98 18.07 8.60
C GLU A 66 3.92 17.17 7.38
N ILE A 67 5.09 16.85 6.83
CA ILE A 67 5.22 16.01 5.65
C ILE A 67 4.78 14.62 6.07
N LEU A 68 3.49 14.31 5.90
CA LEU A 68 2.94 13.01 6.25
C LEU A 68 3.41 11.99 5.22
N ARG A 69 4.36 11.15 5.61
CA ARG A 69 4.81 10.03 4.79
C ARG A 69 3.75 8.94 4.78
N ILE A 70 3.46 8.37 3.61
CA ILE A 70 2.51 7.27 3.46
C ILE A 70 3.25 5.96 3.15
N HIS A 71 2.94 4.90 3.88
CA HIS A 71 3.48 3.55 3.67
C HIS A 71 2.37 2.60 3.22
N ILE A 72 2.66 1.73 2.25
CA ILE A 72 1.77 0.65 1.81
C ILE A 72 2.18 -0.64 2.50
N VAL A 73 1.29 -1.19 3.32
CA VAL A 73 1.52 -2.39 4.11
C VAL A 73 1.73 -3.59 3.21
N GLN A 74 2.80 -4.35 3.45
CA GLN A 74 3.10 -5.58 2.72
C GLN A 74 2.41 -6.80 3.36
N PRO A 75 2.19 -7.90 2.61
CA PRO A 75 1.66 -9.15 3.18
C PRO A 75 2.48 -9.64 4.36
N GLY A 76 1.80 -9.94 5.48
CA GLY A 76 2.43 -10.42 6.72
C GLY A 76 3.18 -9.35 7.53
N GLN A 77 3.18 -8.09 7.09
CA GLN A 77 3.86 -7.00 7.80
C GLN A 77 3.02 -6.51 8.99
N THR A 78 3.68 -6.25 10.11
CA THR A 78 3.06 -5.68 11.32
C THR A 78 3.39 -4.20 11.49
N LEU A 79 2.67 -3.49 12.37
CA LEU A 79 3.01 -2.11 12.75
C LEU A 79 4.41 -2.01 13.38
N SER A 80 4.86 -3.04 14.08
CA SER A 80 6.20 -3.11 14.66
C SER A 80 7.28 -3.18 13.56
N ASP A 81 7.05 -3.95 12.50
CA ASP A 81 7.98 -4.04 11.38
C ASP A 81 8.09 -2.70 10.64
N ILE A 82 6.95 -2.03 10.45
CA ILE A 82 6.88 -0.70 9.83
C ILE A 82 7.61 0.31 10.72
N SER A 83 7.36 0.28 12.02
CA SER A 83 8.07 1.10 12.99
C SER A 83 9.59 0.90 12.92
N LYS A 84 10.05 -0.34 12.75
CA LYS A 84 11.48 -0.64 12.60
C LYS A 84 12.07 0.01 11.35
N ILE A 85 11.34 0.01 10.24
CA ILE A 85 11.78 0.58 8.97
C ILE A 85 11.95 2.11 9.08
N TYR A 86 11.00 2.79 9.73
CA TYR A 86 10.98 4.26 9.75
C TYR A 86 11.66 4.89 10.96
N TYR A 87 11.58 4.26 12.14
CA TYR A 87 12.15 4.78 13.37
C TYR A 87 13.36 4.00 13.87
N GLY A 88 13.74 2.91 13.20
CA GLY A 88 14.84 2.03 13.64
C GLY A 88 14.50 1.19 14.88
N THR A 89 13.26 1.26 15.40
CA THR A 89 12.82 0.54 16.60
C THR A 89 11.43 -0.06 16.40
N ASN A 90 11.17 -1.22 17.00
CA ASN A 90 9.83 -1.79 17.02
C ASN A 90 8.88 -1.00 17.93
N LEU A 91 9.38 -0.20 18.88
CA LEU A 91 8.58 0.43 19.94
C LEU A 91 7.70 1.60 19.45
N GLY A 92 7.97 2.15 18.26
CA GLY A 92 7.23 3.27 17.67
C GLY A 92 5.89 2.88 17.04
N TRP A 93 5.49 1.60 17.11
CA TRP A 93 4.21 1.11 16.56
C TRP A 93 3.00 1.86 17.13
N LYS A 94 3.06 2.29 18.41
CA LYS A 94 1.97 3.03 19.06
C LYS A 94 1.71 4.35 18.36
N LYS A 95 2.77 5.10 18.06
CA LYS A 95 2.70 6.40 17.38
C LYS A 95 2.04 6.27 16.01
N ILE A 96 2.40 5.21 15.27
CA ILE A 96 1.78 4.89 13.98
C ILE A 96 0.30 4.56 14.19
N TYR A 97 -0.03 3.70 15.15
CA TYR A 97 -1.43 3.36 15.44
C TYR A 97 -2.26 4.60 15.77
N GLU A 98 -1.76 5.50 16.62
CA GLU A 98 -2.48 6.71 17.02
C GLU A 98 -2.79 7.64 15.84
N ALA A 99 -1.83 7.81 14.93
CA ALA A 99 -2.02 8.59 13.70
C ALA A 99 -2.99 7.94 12.71
N ASN A 100 -3.30 6.65 12.87
CA ASN A 100 -4.10 5.85 11.95
C ASN A 100 -5.34 5.22 12.61
N LYS A 101 -5.76 5.69 13.79
CA LYS A 101 -6.91 5.13 14.53
C LYS A 101 -8.19 5.14 13.70
N GLU A 102 -8.38 6.14 12.85
CA GLU A 102 -9.55 6.26 11.97
C GLU A 102 -9.64 5.11 10.96
N ILE A 103 -8.49 4.61 10.48
CA ILE A 103 -8.42 3.49 9.53
C ILE A 103 -8.21 2.13 10.21
N LEU A 104 -7.85 2.11 11.50
CA LEU A 104 -7.65 0.92 12.34
C LEU A 104 -8.65 0.88 13.53
N PRO A 105 -9.97 0.86 13.28
CA PRO A 105 -10.96 0.97 14.35
C PRO A 105 -10.98 -0.24 15.30
N ARG A 106 -10.50 -1.40 14.85
CA ARG A 106 -10.47 -2.65 15.63
C ARG A 106 -9.15 -2.87 16.38
N GLY A 107 -8.21 -1.93 16.30
CA GLY A 107 -6.93 -1.99 17.01
C GLY A 107 -5.72 -2.27 16.12
N PRO A 108 -4.51 -2.28 16.72
CA PRO A 108 -3.23 -2.31 16.02
C PRO A 108 -2.99 -3.59 15.21
N ASP A 109 -3.56 -4.72 15.64
CA ASP A 109 -3.38 -6.03 14.99
C ASP A 109 -4.31 -6.24 13.78
N THR A 110 -5.18 -5.27 13.47
CA THR A 110 -6.11 -5.36 12.32
C THR A 110 -5.49 -4.86 11.02
N ILE A 111 -4.20 -4.58 11.01
CA ILE A 111 -3.49 -4.12 9.82
C ILE A 111 -3.51 -5.21 8.73
N LYS A 112 -3.74 -4.80 7.48
CA LYS A 112 -3.83 -5.70 6.32
C LYS A 112 -2.90 -5.24 5.21
N ALA A 113 -2.45 -6.20 4.41
CA ALA A 113 -1.71 -5.92 3.20
C ALA A 113 -2.48 -4.96 2.28
N GLY A 114 -1.75 -4.06 1.60
CA GLY A 114 -2.31 -3.06 0.70
C GLY A 114 -2.90 -1.82 1.40
N MET A 115 -3.00 -1.81 2.73
CA MET A 115 -3.43 -0.61 3.46
C MET A 115 -2.40 0.51 3.32
N LYS A 116 -2.89 1.73 3.11
CA LYS A 116 -2.09 2.95 3.18
C LYS A 116 -2.16 3.48 4.61
N ILE A 117 -1.01 3.59 5.26
CA ILE A 117 -0.90 4.12 6.62
C ILE A 117 -0.01 5.37 6.62
N ALA A 118 -0.38 6.35 7.43
CA ALA A 118 0.44 7.53 7.68
C ALA A 118 1.56 7.20 8.67
N ILE A 119 2.77 7.66 8.38
CA ILE A 119 3.94 7.54 9.24
C ILE A 119 4.26 8.94 9.77
N PRO A 120 3.99 9.22 11.05
CA PRO A 120 4.33 10.51 11.66
C PRO A 120 5.85 10.62 11.92
N GLU A 121 6.43 11.81 11.77
CA GLU A 121 7.85 12.06 12.08
C GLU A 121 8.11 12.04 13.60
#